data_AF-A0A9E3Z5K4-F1
#
_entry.id   AF-A0A9E3Z5K4-F1
#
_cell.length_a   1.000
_cell.length_b   1.000
_cell.length_c   1.000
_cell.angle_alpha   90.00
_cell.angle_beta   90.00
_cell.angle_gamma   90.00
#
_symmetry.space_group_name_H-M   'P 1'
#
loop_
_entity.id
_entity.type
_entity.pdbx_description
1 polymer ?
#
loop_
_entity_poly.entity_id
_entity_poly.type
_entity_poly.pdbx_seq_one_letter_code
_entity_poly.pdbx_strand_id
1 'polypeptide(L)'
;MAVTAQASDFFTVRPRQTTESHGRVRTAYVEHVQAGAGDAGSTIDLWRVPAGRVRIVGYLSRLRTSAFGAGVTLDMGHTGFSSRDGSEIAADGDALLDGKAVGSAGAFALDEDTFLIDGTGGTVIRATVLGGAIPAGATIKATIAYVVD
;
A
#
# COMPACT_ATOMS: atom_id res chain seq x y z
N MET A 1 -12.03 -25.57 26.53
CA MET A 1 -10.80 -25.27 27.28
C MET A 1 -10.68 -23.77 27.42
N ALA A 2 -10.39 -23.25 28.61
CA ALA A 2 -10.14 -21.82 28.80
C ALA A 2 -8.73 -21.47 28.27
N VAL A 3 -8.61 -20.35 27.55
CA VAL A 3 -7.31 -19.84 27.10
C VAL A 3 -6.50 -19.50 28.35
N THR A 4 -5.45 -20.27 28.62
CA THR A 4 -4.65 -20.17 29.85
C THR A 4 -3.49 -19.16 29.72
N ALA A 5 -3.16 -18.76 28.49
CA ALA A 5 -2.23 -17.69 28.19
C ALA A 5 -2.72 -16.89 26.98
N GLN A 6 -2.88 -15.58 27.14
CA GLN A 6 -3.31 -14.67 26.08
C GLN A 6 -2.09 -14.04 25.43
N ALA A 7 -1.84 -14.32 24.15
CA ALA A 7 -0.71 -13.80 23.38
C ALA A 7 -0.99 -12.42 22.75
N SER A 8 -2.02 -11.72 23.19
CA SER A 8 -2.34 -10.40 22.66
C SER A 8 -1.43 -9.34 23.27
N ASP A 9 -0.90 -8.46 22.43
CA ASP A 9 0.01 -7.39 22.85
C ASP A 9 -0.62 -6.36 23.79
N PHE A 10 -1.93 -6.40 24.04
CA PHE A 10 -2.60 -5.51 25.00
C PHE A 10 -2.31 -5.89 26.45
N PHE A 11 -1.92 -7.14 26.69
CA PHE A 11 -1.62 -7.65 28.01
C PHE A 11 -0.13 -7.44 28.41
N THR A 12 0.72 -7.04 27.47
CA THR A 12 2.16 -6.85 27.71
C THR A 12 2.45 -5.40 28.11
N VAL A 13 3.16 -5.19 29.23
CA VAL A 13 3.47 -3.86 29.83
C VAL A 13 4.59 -3.12 29.05
N ARG A 14 4.49 -3.01 27.72
CA ARG A 14 5.43 -2.20 26.92
C ARG A 14 4.77 -0.87 26.53
N PRO A 15 5.51 0.26 26.56
CA PRO A 15 5.02 1.49 25.98
C PRO A 15 4.77 1.25 24.49
N ARG A 16 3.52 1.45 24.07
CA ARG A 16 3.11 1.25 22.68
C ARG A 16 3.48 2.47 21.85
N GLN A 17 4.00 2.23 20.65
CA GLN A 17 4.22 3.28 19.68
C GLN A 17 2.88 3.89 19.25
N THR A 18 2.90 5.14 18.79
CA THR A 18 1.66 5.80 18.35
C THR A 18 1.01 5.11 17.15
N THR A 19 1.83 4.41 16.34
CA THR A 19 1.40 3.52 15.25
C THR A 19 0.62 2.28 15.71
N GLU A 20 0.56 2.00 17.01
CA GLU A 20 -0.17 0.87 17.60
C GLU A 20 -1.32 1.31 18.51
N SER A 21 -1.20 2.48 19.16
CA SER A 21 -2.26 3.04 19.99
C SER A 21 -2.14 4.55 20.11
N HIS A 22 -3.27 5.26 20.28
CA HIS A 22 -3.32 6.72 20.49
C HIS A 22 -2.77 7.58 19.34
N GLY A 23 -2.39 6.99 18.20
CA GLY A 23 -1.97 7.72 17.02
C GLY A 23 -3.12 8.42 16.28
N ARG A 24 -2.76 9.42 15.49
CA ARG A 24 -3.70 10.15 14.61
C ARG A 24 -3.67 9.54 13.22
N VAL A 25 -4.83 9.08 12.73
CA VAL A 25 -4.99 8.67 11.33
C VAL A 25 -4.89 9.89 10.42
N ARG A 26 -4.02 9.78 9.42
CA ARG A 26 -3.80 10.73 8.34
C ARG A 26 -4.20 10.09 7.02
N THR A 27 -4.58 10.90 6.05
CA THR A 27 -4.95 10.43 4.72
C THR A 27 -4.18 11.20 3.66
N ALA A 28 -3.87 10.52 2.55
CA ALA A 28 -3.38 11.14 1.34
C ALA A 28 -4.19 10.62 0.15
N TYR A 29 -4.46 11.51 -0.82
CA TYR A 29 -5.19 11.21 -2.04
C TYR A 29 -4.30 11.45 -3.24
N VAL A 30 -4.40 10.56 -4.24
CA VAL A 30 -3.74 10.72 -5.53
C VAL A 30 -4.73 10.44 -6.65
N GLU A 31 -4.55 11.16 -7.76
CA GLU A 31 -5.23 10.92 -9.02
C GLU A 31 -4.21 10.91 -10.15
N HIS A 32 -4.19 9.81 -10.90
CA HIS A 32 -3.37 9.62 -12.08
C HIS A 32 -4.27 9.48 -13.30
N VAL A 33 -3.89 10.14 -14.39
CA VAL A 33 -4.49 9.97 -15.72
C VAL A 33 -3.37 9.63 -16.68
N GLN A 34 -3.50 8.49 -17.35
CA GLN A 34 -2.50 7.99 -18.27
C GLN A 34 -2.46 8.85 -19.54
N ALA A 35 -1.34 9.51 -19.84
CA ALA A 35 -1.25 10.43 -20.98
C ALA A 35 -1.26 9.71 -22.35
N GLY A 36 -0.56 8.57 -22.46
CA GLY A 36 -0.53 7.71 -23.63
C GLY A 36 -0.54 6.25 -23.21
N ALA A 37 -0.90 5.33 -24.12
CA ALA A 37 -0.93 3.91 -23.78
C ALA A 37 0.46 3.49 -23.25
N GLY A 38 0.48 2.89 -22.06
CA GLY A 38 1.69 2.30 -21.49
C GLY A 38 1.89 0.89 -22.00
N ASP A 39 2.90 0.21 -21.46
CA ASP A 39 3.19 -1.19 -21.72
C ASP A 39 2.87 -2.06 -20.49
N ALA A 40 2.88 -3.39 -20.66
CA ALA A 40 2.91 -4.30 -19.53
C ALA A 40 4.16 -4.05 -18.67
N GLY A 41 3.99 -4.00 -17.36
CA GLY A 41 5.03 -3.58 -16.41
C GLY A 41 5.11 -2.07 -16.19
N SER A 42 4.20 -1.27 -16.78
CA SER A 42 4.14 0.16 -16.49
C SER A 42 3.92 0.40 -15.00
N THR A 43 4.73 1.29 -14.43
CA THR A 43 4.70 1.64 -13.01
C THR A 43 4.15 3.05 -12.78
N ILE A 44 3.36 3.21 -11.73
CA ILE A 44 2.81 4.50 -11.30
C ILE A 44 3.17 4.73 -9.83
N ASP A 45 3.92 5.79 -9.54
CA ASP A 45 4.21 6.22 -8.17
C ASP A 45 2.98 6.93 -7.59
N LEU A 46 2.42 6.38 -6.51
CA LEU A 46 1.18 6.87 -5.91
C LEU A 46 1.45 7.82 -4.75
N TRP A 47 2.24 7.38 -3.77
CA TRP A 47 2.50 8.14 -2.56
C TRP A 47 3.93 7.93 -2.07
N ARG A 48 4.48 8.97 -1.45
CA ARG A 48 5.72 8.85 -0.68
C ARG A 48 5.39 8.74 0.80
N VAL A 49 5.73 7.61 1.39
CA VAL A 49 5.66 7.37 2.83
C VAL A 49 6.87 8.03 3.48
N PRO A 50 6.69 8.85 4.53
CA PRO A 50 7.82 9.49 5.21
C PRO A 50 8.71 8.45 5.90
N ALA A 51 9.95 8.84 6.21
CA ALA A 51 10.81 8.05 7.08
C ALA A 51 10.20 7.93 8.50
N GLY A 52 10.64 6.90 9.21
CA GLY A 52 10.16 6.56 10.55
C GLY A 52 9.27 5.32 10.55
N ARG A 53 8.52 5.17 11.64
CA ARG A 53 7.56 4.09 11.82
C ARG A 53 6.20 4.56 11.32
N VAL A 54 5.72 3.95 10.25
CA VAL A 54 4.45 4.29 9.59
C VAL A 54 3.61 3.04 9.46
N ARG A 55 2.40 3.06 10.01
CA ARG A 55 1.41 1.99 9.80
C ARG A 55 0.37 2.44 8.79
N ILE A 56 0.35 1.79 7.65
CA ILE A 56 -0.73 1.89 6.67
C ILE A 56 -1.91 1.10 7.21
N VAL A 57 -3.10 1.69 7.14
CA VAL A 57 -4.36 1.06 7.52
C VAL A 57 -5.08 0.68 6.22
N GLY A 58 -4.82 -0.52 5.73
CA GLY A 58 -5.29 -0.95 4.41
C GLY A 58 -6.80 -1.09 4.34
N TYR A 59 -7.46 -1.50 5.43
CA TYR A 59 -8.93 -1.54 5.53
C TYR A 59 -9.61 -0.18 5.28
N LEU A 60 -8.95 0.92 5.66
CA LEU A 60 -9.43 2.30 5.44
C LEU A 60 -8.92 2.90 4.13
N SER A 61 -8.00 2.22 3.45
CA SER A 61 -7.43 2.65 2.18
C SER A 61 -8.27 2.13 1.02
N ARG A 62 -8.31 2.89 -0.08
CA ARG A 62 -9.15 2.56 -1.25
C ARG A 62 -8.43 2.89 -2.53
N LEU A 63 -8.60 2.01 -3.51
CA LEU A 63 -8.16 2.18 -4.89
C LEU A 63 -9.39 2.19 -5.81
N ARG A 64 -9.37 3.02 -6.84
CA ARG A 64 -10.34 3.04 -7.93
C ARG A 64 -9.62 3.12 -9.26
N THR A 65 -10.05 2.32 -10.23
CA THR A 65 -9.49 2.32 -11.58
C THR A 65 -10.59 2.45 -12.61
N SER A 66 -10.26 3.04 -13.76
CA SER A 66 -11.03 2.80 -14.98
C SER A 66 -10.76 1.38 -15.50
N ALA A 67 -11.47 0.97 -16.54
CA ALA A 67 -11.20 -0.30 -17.23
C ALA A 67 -9.86 -0.23 -17.98
N PHE A 68 -8.97 -1.19 -17.76
CA PHE A 68 -7.68 -1.26 -18.48
C PHE A 68 -7.69 -2.26 -19.64
N GLY A 69 -8.73 -3.10 -19.72
CA GLY A 69 -8.86 -4.13 -20.74
C GLY A 69 -8.74 -5.55 -20.16
N ALA A 70 -9.34 -6.52 -20.85
CA ALA A 70 -9.42 -7.89 -20.37
C ALA A 70 -8.02 -8.48 -20.10
N GLY A 71 -7.88 -9.21 -18.99
CA GLY A 71 -6.62 -9.85 -18.60
C GLY A 71 -5.60 -8.95 -17.90
N VAL A 72 -5.87 -7.64 -17.77
CA VAL A 72 -4.98 -6.71 -17.06
C VAL A 72 -5.21 -6.80 -15.55
N THR A 73 -4.10 -6.92 -14.80
CA THR A 73 -4.07 -6.88 -13.34
C THR A 73 -3.23 -5.71 -12.84
N LEU A 74 -3.43 -5.35 -11.57
CA LEU A 74 -2.68 -4.31 -10.90
C LEU A 74 -2.16 -4.83 -9.56
N ASP A 75 -0.86 -4.66 -9.37
CA ASP A 75 -0.19 -4.91 -8.09
C ASP A 75 0.13 -3.58 -7.43
N MET A 76 0.21 -3.57 -6.10
CA MET A 76 0.63 -2.40 -5.34
C MET A 76 1.56 -2.82 -4.21
N GLY A 77 2.68 -2.12 -4.10
CA GLY A 77 3.68 -2.39 -3.08
C GLY A 77 4.66 -1.24 -2.90
N HIS A 78 5.79 -1.50 -2.25
CA HIS A 78 6.80 -0.50 -1.93
C HIS A 78 8.09 -0.66 -2.74
N THR A 79 8.76 0.46 -3.03
CA THR A 79 10.03 0.47 -3.78
C THR A 79 11.26 0.07 -2.95
N GLY A 80 11.06 -0.48 -1.74
CA GLY A 80 12.12 -0.82 -0.80
C GLY A 80 12.50 0.35 0.10
N PHE A 81 13.21 0.06 1.20
CA PHE A 81 13.69 1.05 2.17
C PHE A 81 14.75 0.46 3.10
N SER A 82 15.57 1.31 3.71
CA SER A 82 16.47 0.89 4.79
C SER A 82 15.69 0.82 6.10
N SER A 83 15.67 -0.33 6.77
CA SER A 83 15.04 -0.50 8.08
C SER A 83 15.81 0.22 9.18
N ARG A 84 15.20 0.30 10.36
CA ARG A 84 15.79 0.99 11.53
C ARG A 84 17.03 0.31 12.11
N ASP A 85 17.21 -0.98 11.85
CA ASP A 85 18.41 -1.74 12.23
C ASP A 85 19.54 -1.63 11.18
N GLY A 86 19.33 -0.89 10.10
CA GLY A 86 20.30 -0.69 9.01
C GLY A 86 20.23 -1.74 7.90
N SER A 87 19.33 -2.72 7.97
CA SER A 87 19.12 -3.69 6.89
C SER A 87 18.44 -3.03 5.68
N GLU A 88 18.73 -3.53 4.47
CA GLU A 88 17.97 -3.13 3.28
C GLU A 88 16.75 -4.05 3.12
N ILE A 89 15.56 -3.44 3.10
CA ILE A 89 14.33 -4.11 2.70
C ILE A 89 14.19 -3.94 1.20
N ALA A 90 14.21 -5.07 0.48
CA ALA A 90 14.06 -5.10 -0.96
C ALA A 90 12.69 -4.53 -1.40
N ALA A 91 12.60 -4.08 -2.65
CA ALA A 91 11.32 -3.72 -3.22
C ALA A 91 10.40 -4.94 -3.25
N ASP A 92 9.15 -4.70 -2.93
CA ASP A 92 8.09 -5.70 -2.91
C ASP A 92 6.91 -5.06 -3.65
N GLY A 93 6.59 -5.60 -4.82
CA GLY A 93 5.66 -5.00 -5.78
C GLY A 93 4.19 -5.28 -5.48
N ASP A 94 3.91 -6.30 -4.66
CA ASP A 94 2.57 -6.83 -4.38
C ASP A 94 2.22 -6.81 -2.87
N ALA A 95 3.11 -6.28 -2.01
CA ALA A 95 2.94 -6.16 -0.56
C ALA A 95 1.60 -5.59 -0.03
N LEU A 96 0.86 -4.79 -0.81
CA LEU A 96 -0.41 -4.17 -0.41
C LEU A 96 -1.62 -4.63 -1.23
N LEU A 97 -1.38 -5.09 -2.46
CA LEU A 97 -2.41 -5.55 -3.40
C LEU A 97 -1.73 -6.48 -4.41
N ASP A 98 -2.22 -7.71 -4.52
CA ASP A 98 -1.65 -8.72 -5.42
C ASP A 98 -2.65 -9.09 -6.52
N GLY A 99 -2.24 -8.90 -7.77
CA GLY A 99 -2.92 -9.47 -8.94
C GLY A 99 -4.33 -8.94 -9.17
N LYS A 100 -4.63 -7.69 -8.76
CA LYS A 100 -6.02 -7.23 -8.79
C LYS A 100 -6.53 -7.05 -10.21
N ALA A 101 -7.54 -7.82 -10.61
CA ALA A 101 -8.17 -7.69 -11.92
C ALA A 101 -8.78 -6.29 -12.14
N VAL A 102 -8.27 -5.57 -13.14
CA VAL A 102 -8.68 -4.19 -13.51
C VAL A 102 -9.17 -4.10 -14.95
N GLY A 103 -9.53 -5.23 -15.55
CA GLY A 103 -10.08 -5.24 -16.91
C GLY A 103 -11.43 -4.55 -17.06
N SER A 104 -12.11 -4.30 -15.94
CA SER A 104 -13.28 -3.42 -15.84
C SER A 104 -13.03 -2.33 -14.80
N ALA A 105 -13.74 -1.21 -14.93
CA ALA A 105 -13.68 -0.16 -13.92
C ALA A 105 -14.16 -0.68 -12.57
N GLY A 106 -13.49 -0.29 -11.49
CA GLY A 106 -13.77 -0.85 -10.18
C GLY A 106 -13.23 -0.03 -9.02
N ALA A 107 -13.66 -0.43 -7.82
CA ALA A 107 -13.20 0.10 -6.55
C ALA A 107 -12.79 -1.06 -5.64
N PHE A 108 -11.63 -0.95 -5.01
CA PHE A 108 -10.97 -2.03 -4.30
C PHE A 108 -10.47 -1.54 -2.94
N ALA A 109 -10.48 -2.44 -1.95
CA ALA A 109 -9.68 -2.28 -0.75
C ALA A 109 -8.27 -2.84 -1.02
N LEU A 110 -7.32 -2.53 -0.14
CA LEU A 110 -6.04 -3.23 -0.09
C LEU A 110 -6.24 -4.63 0.51
N ASP A 111 -5.34 -5.57 0.19
CA ASP A 111 -5.46 -6.96 0.66
C ASP A 111 -5.02 -7.10 2.13
N GLU A 112 -4.02 -6.30 2.53
CA GLU A 112 -3.54 -6.24 3.92
C GLU A 112 -4.40 -5.33 4.79
N ASP A 113 -4.83 -5.82 5.97
CA ASP A 113 -5.58 -5.00 6.93
C ASP A 113 -4.73 -3.82 7.45
N THR A 114 -3.45 -4.10 7.74
CA THR A 114 -2.46 -3.08 8.07
C THR A 114 -1.08 -3.49 7.57
N PHE A 115 -0.27 -2.52 7.18
CA PHE A 115 1.11 -2.75 6.76
C PHE A 115 2.04 -1.81 7.51
N LEU A 116 3.15 -2.33 8.07
CA LEU A 116 4.10 -1.54 8.84
C LEU A 116 5.36 -1.29 8.02
N ILE A 117 5.70 -0.02 7.86
CA ILE A 117 6.99 0.43 7.34
C ILE A 117 7.75 1.02 8.54
N ASP A 118 8.90 0.44 8.89
CA ASP A 118 9.79 0.97 9.94
C ASP A 118 11.16 1.23 9.35
N GLY A 119 11.24 2.35 8.62
CA GLY A 119 12.38 2.71 7.80
C GLY A 119 13.10 3.96 8.28
N THR A 120 14.43 4.00 8.13
CA THR A 120 15.22 5.23 8.27
C THR A 120 15.13 6.12 7.03
N GLY A 121 14.82 5.52 5.87
CA GLY A 121 14.40 6.20 4.65
C GLY A 121 12.88 6.14 4.47
N GLY A 122 12.32 7.15 3.82
CA GLY A 122 10.96 7.05 3.30
C GLY A 122 10.91 6.12 2.08
N THR A 123 9.76 5.51 1.81
CA THR A 123 9.55 4.64 0.65
C THR A 123 8.45 5.17 -0.26
N VAL A 124 8.40 4.74 -1.51
CA VAL A 124 7.32 5.06 -2.44
C VAL A 124 6.41 3.86 -2.53
N ILE A 125 5.11 4.10 -2.39
CA ILE A 125 4.10 3.12 -2.77
C ILE A 125 3.82 3.28 -4.25
N ARG A 126 3.96 2.17 -4.97
CA ARG A 126 3.93 2.09 -6.42
C ARG A 126 2.90 1.07 -6.85
N ALA A 127 2.13 1.41 -7.88
CA ALA A 127 1.28 0.47 -8.59
C ALA A 127 1.99 -0.05 -9.84
N THR A 128 1.87 -1.33 -10.13
CA THR A 128 2.45 -1.97 -11.31
C THR A 128 1.35 -2.63 -12.12
N VAL A 129 1.26 -2.29 -13.41
CA VAL A 129 0.27 -2.85 -14.33
C VAL A 129 0.84 -4.11 -14.96
N LEU A 130 0.12 -5.24 -14.85
CA LEU A 130 0.54 -6.54 -15.36
C LEU A 130 -0.51 -7.15 -16.29
N GLY A 131 -0.12 -8.20 -17.03
CA GLY A 131 -1.02 -8.93 -17.94
C GLY A 131 -1.39 -8.18 -19.23
N GLY A 132 -1.10 -6.89 -19.34
CA GLY A 132 -1.30 -6.07 -20.53
C GLY A 132 -0.93 -4.60 -20.31
N ALA A 133 -1.32 -3.76 -21.25
CA ALA A 133 -1.05 -2.33 -21.25
C ALA A 133 -2.11 -1.53 -20.47
N ILE A 134 -1.69 -0.42 -19.85
CA ILE A 134 -2.63 0.61 -19.36
C ILE A 134 -3.04 1.52 -20.54
N PRO A 135 -4.35 1.66 -20.86
CA PRO A 135 -4.80 2.49 -21.98
C PRO A 135 -4.52 3.98 -21.78
N ALA A 136 -4.38 4.72 -22.88
CA ALA A 136 -4.39 6.19 -22.84
C ALA A 136 -5.72 6.69 -22.24
N GLY A 137 -5.66 7.67 -21.36
CA GLY A 137 -6.81 8.21 -20.63
C GLY A 137 -7.30 7.34 -19.47
N ALA A 138 -6.70 6.18 -19.23
CA ALA A 138 -7.03 5.37 -18.06
C ALA A 138 -6.71 6.12 -16.76
N THR A 139 -7.53 5.91 -15.74
CA THR A 139 -7.42 6.62 -14.45
C THR A 139 -7.16 5.67 -13.31
N ILE A 140 -6.34 6.12 -12.37
CA ILE A 140 -6.14 5.51 -11.06
C ILE A 140 -6.38 6.60 -10.02
N LYS A 141 -7.31 6.37 -9.11
CA LYS A 141 -7.57 7.24 -7.95
C LYS A 141 -7.38 6.42 -6.71
N ALA A 142 -6.60 6.90 -5.77
CA ALA A 142 -6.34 6.12 -4.57
C ALA A 142 -6.22 7.02 -3.34
N THR A 143 -6.76 6.53 -2.22
CA THR A 143 -6.63 7.13 -0.90
C THR A 143 -5.92 6.14 0.01
N ILE A 144 -4.83 6.58 0.64
CA ILE A 144 -4.14 5.81 1.67
C ILE A 144 -4.41 6.42 3.04
N ALA A 145 -4.79 5.58 4.00
CA ALA A 145 -4.91 5.93 5.40
C ALA A 145 -3.68 5.40 6.15
N TYR A 146 -3.04 6.23 6.96
CA TYR A 146 -1.82 5.84 7.67
C TYR A 146 -1.68 6.58 9.00
N VAL A 147 -0.91 5.99 9.92
CA VAL A 147 -0.49 6.58 11.20
C VAL A 147 1.02 6.68 11.18
N VAL A 148 1.56 7.82 11.63
CA VAL A 148 3.00 8.05 11.76
C VAL A 148 3.33 8.25 13.24
N ASP A 149 4.53 7.83 13.64
CA ASP A 149 5.15 8.15 14.93
C ASP A 149 5.78 9.55 15.00
#